data_AF-A0A495VGH0-F1
#
_entry.id   AF-A0A495VGH0-F1
#
_cell.length_a   1.000
_cell.length_b   1.000
_cell.length_c   1.000
_cell.angle_alpha   90.00
_cell.angle_beta   90.00
_cell.angle_gamma   90.00
#
_symmetry.space_group_name_H-M   'P 1'
#
loop_
_entity.id
_entity.type
_entity.pdbx_description
1 polymer ?
#
loop_
_entity_poly.entity_id
_entity_poly.type
_entity_poly.pdbx_seq_one_letter_code
_entity_poly.pdbx_strand_id
1 'polypeptide(L)' 'MKNNTLSHTNPYLKEPVKARRNRVRGLASSTAIETGEPIAVIEEKLDRRPVGRFRVTLA' A
#
# COMPACT_ATOMS: atom_id res chain seq x y z
N MET A 1 -29.70 4.14 14.27
CA MET A 1 -28.29 4.44 13.91
C MET A 1 -28.11 4.06 12.44
N LYS A 2 -27.50 4.91 11.60
CA LYS A 2 -27.28 4.55 10.19
C LYS A 2 -26.28 3.39 10.13
N ASN A 3 -26.68 2.27 9.55
CA ASN A 3 -25.82 1.09 9.35
C ASN A 3 -24.81 1.40 8.23
N ASN A 4 -23.82 2.23 8.53
CA ASN A 4 -22.74 2.52 7.60
C ASN A 4 -21.73 1.37 7.69
N THR A 5 -21.83 0.44 6.74
CA THR A 5 -20.92 -0.70 6.62
C THR A 5 -19.49 -0.21 6.43
N LEU A 6 -18.52 -0.93 6.99
CA LEU A 6 -17.09 -0.59 6.92
C LEU A 6 -16.57 -0.43 5.48
N SER A 7 -17.17 -1.15 4.53
CA SER A 7 -16.90 -1.02 3.10
C SER A 7 -17.15 0.39 2.56
N HIS A 8 -18.03 1.17 3.18
CA HIS A 8 -18.39 2.52 2.75
C HIS A 8 -17.65 3.62 3.52
N THR A 9 -17.17 3.34 4.74
CA THR A 9 -16.55 4.34 5.62
C THR A 9 -15.03 4.26 5.65
N ASN A 10 -14.44 3.06 5.50
CA ASN A 10 -13.00 2.89 5.56
C ASN A 10 -12.38 3.10 4.16
N PRO A 11 -11.53 4.12 3.95
CA PRO A 11 -10.92 4.41 2.65
C PRO A 11 -10.06 3.25 2.10
N TYR A 12 -9.48 2.43 2.98
CA TYR A 12 -8.68 1.27 2.60
C TYR A 12 -9.53 0.11 2.06
N LEU A 13 -10.81 0.06 2.45
CA LEU A 13 -11.77 -0.94 1.97
C LEU A 13 -12.61 -0.42 0.80
N LYS A 14 -12.93 0.89 0.83
CA LYS A 14 -13.72 1.56 -0.20
C LYS A 14 -12.93 1.73 -1.50
N GLU A 15 -11.68 2.20 -1.40
CA GLU A 15 -10.83 2.55 -2.55
C GLU A 15 -9.46 1.87 -2.42
N PRO A 16 -9.40 0.52 -2.42
CA PRO A 16 -8.20 -0.23 -2.07
C PRO A 16 -7.01 0.09 -2.98
N VAL A 17 -7.25 0.34 -4.26
CA VAL A 17 -6.21 0.69 -5.24
C VAL A 17 -5.61 2.06 -4.93
N LYS A 18 -6.46 3.07 -4.67
CA LYS A 18 -6.02 4.43 -4.33
C LYS A 18 -5.30 4.46 -2.99
N ALA A 19 -5.84 3.76 -1.99
CA ALA A 19 -5.23 3.65 -0.67
C ALA A 19 -3.85 2.97 -0.74
N ARG A 20 -3.71 1.92 -1.55
CA ARG A 20 -2.42 1.29 -1.82
C ARG A 20 -1.44 2.25 -2.49
N ARG A 21 -1.86 2.95 -3.54
CA ARG A 21 -1.01 3.93 -4.25
C ARG A 21 -0.49 5.02 -3.31
N ASN A 22 -1.36 5.56 -2.46
CA ASN A 22 -0.96 6.58 -1.48
C ASN A 22 0.07 6.03 -0.48
N ARG A 23 -0.11 4.79 -0.02
CA ARG A 23 0.86 4.13 0.88
C ARG A 23 2.21 3.92 0.19
N VAL A 24 2.21 3.40 -1.03
CA VAL A 24 3.43 3.16 -1.82
C VAL A 24 4.18 4.48 -2.03
N ARG A 25 3.47 5.55 -2.42
CA ARG A 25 4.06 6.87 -2.63
C ARG A 25 4.63 7.48 -1.35
N GLY A 26 3.92 7.34 -0.22
CA GLY A 26 4.42 7.82 1.07
C GLY A 26 5.75 7.17 1.45
N LEU A 27 5.84 5.85 1.29
CA LEU A 27 7.07 5.09 1.54
C LEU A 27 8.17 5.47 0.54
N ALA A 28 7.85 5.53 -0.75
CA ALA A 28 8.80 5.87 -1.80
C ALA A 28 9.38 7.28 -1.61
N SER A 29 8.57 8.26 -1.18
CA SER A 29 9.05 9.61 -0.87
C SER A 29 10.07 9.62 0.26
N SER A 30 9.80 8.93 1.38
CA SER A 30 10.78 8.86 2.48
C SER A 30 12.07 8.15 2.06
N THR A 31 11.94 7.06 1.30
CA THR A 31 13.09 6.29 0.83
C THR A 31 13.90 7.06 -0.21
N ALA A 32 13.26 7.85 -1.07
CA ALA A 32 13.96 8.70 -2.04
C ALA A 32 14.81 9.77 -1.36
N ILE A 33 14.36 10.33 -0.24
CA ILE A 33 15.14 11.29 0.56
C ILE A 33 16.39 10.61 1.14
N GLU A 34 16.25 9.38 1.62
CA GLU A 34 17.35 8.64 2.25
C GLU A 34 18.36 8.07 1.23
N THR A 35 17.88 7.57 0.09
CA THR A 35 18.69 6.86 -0.90
C THR A 35 19.14 7.72 -2.08
N GLY A 36 18.48 8.86 -2.32
CA GLY A 36 18.68 9.67 -3.52
C GLY A 36 18.11 9.05 -4.81
N GLU A 37 17.49 7.86 -4.74
CA GLU A 37 16.86 7.25 -5.91
C GLU A 37 15.58 8.00 -6.32
N PRO A 38 15.23 8.03 -7.62
CA PRO A 38 13.96 8.60 -8.07
C PRO A 38 12.76 7.86 -7.46
N ILE A 39 11.75 8.61 -7.01
CA ILE A 39 10.51 8.06 -6.41
C ILE A 39 9.90 6.99 -7.32
N ALA A 40 9.83 7.21 -8.63
CA ALA A 40 9.23 6.27 -9.58
C ALA A 40 9.92 4.90 -9.60
N VAL A 41 11.25 4.84 -9.42
CA VAL A 41 12.02 3.59 -9.37
C VAL A 41 11.69 2.82 -8.10
N ILE A 42 11.56 3.51 -6.96
CA ILE A 42 11.18 2.90 -5.69
C ILE A 42 9.72 2.46 -5.72
N GLU A 43 8.81 3.27 -6.27
CA GLU A 43 7.40 2.91 -6.47
C GLU A 43 7.30 1.62 -7.29
N GLU A 44 8.03 1.48 -8.39
CA GLU A 44 8.04 0.26 -9.20
C GLU A 44 8.57 -0.95 -8.41
N LYS A 45 9.68 -0.80 -7.68
CA LYS A 45 10.24 -1.85 -6.81
C LYS A 45 9.25 -2.34 -5.76
N LEU A 46 8.47 -1.42 -5.17
CA LEU A 46 7.44 -1.70 -4.16
C LEU A 46 6.13 -2.24 -4.75
N ASP A 47 5.81 -1.86 -5.99
CA ASP A 47 4.60 -2.26 -6.68
C ASP A 47 4.71 -3.68 -7.28
N ARG A 48 5.94 -4.17 -7.48
CA ARG A 48 6.22 -5.57 -7.84
C ARG A 48 5.48 -6.50 -6.87
N ARG A 49 4.53 -7.27 -7.41
CA ARG A 49 3.74 -8.23 -6.63
C ARG A 49 4.73 -9.16 -5.90
N PRO A 50 4.57 -9.37 -4.59
CA PRO A 50 5.39 -10.35 -3.89
C PRO A 50 5.16 -11.70 -4.55
N VAL A 51 6.21 -12.25 -5.15
CA VAL A 51 6.24 -13.63 -5.63
C VAL A 51 6.14 -14.50 -4.38
N GLY A 52 4.96 -15.09 -4.15
CA GLY A 52 4.71 -16.01 -3.03
C GLY A 52 4.49 -15.29 -1.70
N ARG A 53 3.23 -14.97 -1.38
CA ARG A 53 2.84 -14.84 0.03
C ARG A 53 2.78 -16.25 0.63
N PHE A 54 3.85 -16.70 1.28
CA PHE A 54 3.74 -17.78 2.23
C PHE A 54 2.90 -17.28 3.40
N ARG A 55 1.65 -17.73 3.47
CA ARG A 55 0.83 -17.55 4.67
C ARG A 55 1.45 -18.44 5.75
N VAL A 56 2.16 -17.82 6.69
CA VAL A 56 2.56 -18.52 7.90
C VAL A 56 1.29 -18.77 8.71
N THR A 57 0.85 -20.02 8.77
CA THR A 57 -0.18 -20.48 9.70
C THR A 57 0.46 -20.57 11.08
N LEU A 58 0.04 -19.71 12.00
CA LEU A 58 0.31 -19.89 13.43
C LEU A 58 -0.51 -21.10 13.90
N ALA A 59 0.19 -22.06 14.51
CA ALA A 59 -0.37 -23.27 15.13
C ALA A 59 -1.01 -22.94 16.48
#